data_AF-A0A2B7ZUF4-F1
#
_entry.id   AF-A0A2B7ZUF4-F1
#
_cell.length_a   1.000
_cell.length_b   1.000
_cell.length_c   1.000
_cell.angle_alpha   90.00
_cell.angle_beta   90.00
_cell.angle_gamma   90.00
#
_symmetry.space_group_name_H-M   'P 1'
#
loop_
_entity.id
_entity.type
_entity.pdbx_description
1 polymer ?
#
loop_
_entity_poly.entity_id
_entity_poly.type
_entity_poly.pdbx_seq_one_letter_code
_entity_poly.pdbx_strand_id
1 'polypeptide(L)'
;MSVRREPTASSDAFMPLRCHTMLFVRKVDLSPSLKMTSSPHMLHLVPDIYRAPAPDTAPDCYKCGKPSILRITRISNRKGNARRPYYKCQSCDKFLVFKDERGNDPRNPPCHCRVSSKMQIAGREKRVSRGLHYVCRLGQCDFYDTARDSSEIQLAIDEEWIVDMFIRSCVI
;
A
#
# COMPACT_ATOMS: atom_id res chain seq x y z
N MET A 1 29.58 29.03 -35.29
CA MET A 1 30.34 27.94 -34.61
C MET A 1 30.56 28.36 -33.17
N SER A 2 29.86 27.76 -32.20
CA SER A 2 30.35 27.66 -30.81
C SER A 2 29.49 26.66 -30.03
N VAL A 3 30.16 25.98 -29.12
CA VAL A 3 29.96 24.58 -28.71
C VAL A 3 29.01 24.46 -27.52
N ARG A 4 28.00 23.58 -27.59
CA ARG A 4 27.23 23.15 -26.40
C ARG A 4 28.02 22.06 -25.68
N ARG A 5 28.30 22.27 -24.40
CA ARG A 5 28.83 21.23 -23.50
C ARG A 5 27.66 20.51 -22.83
N GLU A 6 27.66 19.19 -22.91
CA GLU A 6 26.77 18.33 -22.13
C GLU A 6 27.39 18.01 -20.76
N PRO A 7 26.61 17.95 -19.66
CA PRO A 7 27.08 17.42 -18.39
C PRO A 7 26.88 15.90 -18.32
N THR A 8 27.97 15.22 -17.97
CA THR A 8 28.09 13.79 -17.70
C THR A 8 27.33 13.37 -16.43
N ALA A 9 26.60 12.25 -16.52
CA ALA A 9 25.93 11.63 -15.39
C ALA A 9 26.94 10.94 -14.46
N SER A 10 26.93 11.33 -13.18
CA SER A 10 27.65 10.67 -12.08
C SER A 10 26.83 9.49 -11.55
N SER A 11 27.46 8.32 -11.50
CA SER A 11 26.93 7.08 -10.94
C SER A 11 27.35 6.93 -9.48
N ASP A 12 26.46 7.29 -8.54
CA ASP A 12 26.66 6.97 -7.12
C ASP A 12 25.98 5.65 -6.77
N ALA A 13 26.81 4.71 -6.32
CA ALA A 13 26.44 3.38 -5.86
C ALA A 13 25.69 3.45 -4.53
N PHE A 14 24.49 2.86 -4.48
CA PHE A 14 23.68 2.71 -3.28
C PHE A 14 24.01 1.37 -2.61
N MET A 15 24.51 1.41 -1.37
CA MET A 15 24.62 0.25 -0.47
C MET A 15 23.32 0.10 0.34
N PRO A 16 22.78 -1.12 0.55
CA PRO A 16 21.55 -1.32 1.32
C PRO A 16 21.85 -1.39 2.82
N LEU A 17 21.36 -0.41 3.58
CA LEU A 17 21.35 -0.45 5.04
C LEU A 17 20.06 -1.14 5.51
N ARG A 18 20.20 -2.31 6.14
CA ARG A 18 19.08 -3.02 6.77
C ARG A 18 18.57 -2.22 7.97
N CYS A 19 17.35 -1.69 7.88
CA CYS A 19 16.70 -1.02 9.00
C CYS A 19 15.44 -1.80 9.44
N HIS A 20 15.51 -2.42 10.61
CA HIS A 20 14.35 -2.98 11.31
C HIS A 20 13.62 -1.83 12.01
N THR A 21 12.52 -1.35 11.44
CA THR A 21 11.67 -0.34 12.10
C THR A 21 10.64 -1.05 12.97
N MET A 22 10.90 -1.06 14.28
CA MET A 22 9.95 -1.48 15.32
C MET A 22 8.87 -0.40 15.47
N LEU A 23 7.65 -0.70 15.02
CA LEU A 23 6.45 0.06 15.40
C LEU A 23 6.17 -0.20 16.89
N PHE A 24 6.45 0.80 17.74
CA PHE A 24 6.03 0.76 19.15
C PHE A 24 4.51 0.96 19.23
N VAL A 25 3.78 -0.14 19.22
CA VAL A 25 2.40 -0.17 19.71
C VAL A 25 2.47 -0.21 21.24
N ARG A 26 1.85 0.76 21.91
CA ARG A 26 1.76 0.78 23.38
C ARG A 26 1.13 -0.53 23.87
N LYS A 27 1.87 -1.29 24.67
CA LYS A 27 1.32 -2.43 25.42
C LYS A 27 0.29 -1.89 26.40
N VAL A 28 -0.94 -2.39 26.28
CA VAL A 28 -1.97 -2.23 27.29
C VAL A 28 -1.78 -3.39 28.26
N ASP A 29 -1.49 -3.10 29.53
CA ASP A 29 -1.29 -4.12 30.55
C ASP A 29 -2.62 -4.85 30.82
N LEU A 30 -2.73 -6.07 30.27
CA LEU A 30 -3.80 -7.00 30.59
C LEU A 30 -3.39 -7.82 31.82
N SER A 31 -4.15 -7.64 32.89
CA SER A 31 -4.04 -8.38 34.15
C SER A 31 -4.35 -9.88 33.96
N PRO A 32 -3.70 -10.77 34.75
CA PRO A 32 -3.87 -12.21 34.59
C PRO A 32 -4.98 -12.70 35.51
N SER A 33 -5.91 -13.51 34.98
CA SER A 33 -6.31 -14.79 35.57
C SER A 33 -7.57 -15.29 34.86
N LEU A 34 -7.39 -16.07 33.80
CA LEU A 34 -8.44 -16.93 33.26
C LEU A 34 -7.90 -18.35 33.24
N LYS A 35 -8.54 -19.20 34.04
CA LYS A 35 -8.26 -20.62 34.17
C LYS A 35 -8.49 -21.31 32.82
N MET A 36 -7.43 -21.87 32.25
CA MET A 36 -7.49 -22.71 31.06
C MET A 36 -8.27 -23.99 31.36
N THR A 37 -9.49 -24.10 30.83
CA THR A 37 -10.11 -25.40 30.59
C THR A 37 -9.79 -25.78 29.15
N SER A 38 -8.96 -26.80 29.00
CA SER A 38 -8.49 -27.33 27.73
C SER A 38 -9.64 -28.03 27.01
N SER A 39 -10.32 -27.31 26.12
CA SER A 39 -11.20 -27.90 25.12
C SER A 39 -10.48 -27.93 23.77
N PRO A 40 -10.34 -29.08 23.09
CA PRO A 40 -9.65 -29.21 21.81
C PRO A 40 -10.56 -28.66 20.70
N HIS A 41 -10.75 -27.35 20.69
CA HIS A 41 -11.51 -26.65 19.68
C HIS A 41 -10.63 -26.52 18.42
N MET A 42 -11.03 -27.26 17.39
CA MET A 42 -10.70 -27.08 15.97
C MET A 42 -9.82 -25.86 15.70
N LEU A 43 -8.52 -26.10 15.48
CA LEU A 43 -7.62 -25.14 14.86
C LEU A 43 -8.23 -24.79 13.50
N HIS A 44 -9.03 -23.73 13.46
CA HIS A 44 -9.49 -23.12 12.22
C HIS A 44 -8.22 -22.81 11.44
N LEU A 45 -8.02 -23.55 10.35
CA LEU A 45 -7.04 -23.25 9.31
C LEU A 45 -7.45 -21.90 8.74
N VAL A 46 -7.05 -20.81 9.40
CA VAL A 46 -7.13 -19.48 8.84
C VAL A 46 -6.34 -19.59 7.54
N PRO A 47 -6.98 -19.45 6.37
CA PRO A 47 -6.27 -19.58 5.11
C PRO A 47 -5.11 -18.60 5.18
N ASP A 48 -3.88 -19.12 5.09
CA ASP A 48 -2.69 -18.31 5.18
C ASP A 48 -2.82 -17.22 4.12
N ILE A 49 -3.08 -15.98 4.57
CA ILE A 49 -3.42 -14.89 3.66
C ILE A 49 -2.14 -14.58 2.91
N TYR A 50 -2.03 -15.16 1.73
CA TYR A 50 -0.84 -15.09 0.91
C TYR A 50 -0.58 -13.63 0.53
N ARG A 51 0.54 -13.11 1.04
CA ARG A 51 1.12 -11.86 0.54
C ARG A 51 1.71 -12.14 -0.83
N ALA A 52 0.92 -11.93 -1.88
CA ALA A 52 1.43 -11.98 -3.25
C ALA A 52 2.65 -11.05 -3.43
N PRO A 53 3.55 -11.28 -4.39
CA PRO A 53 4.50 -10.26 -4.81
C PRO A 53 3.74 -9.06 -5.42
N ALA A 54 4.42 -7.93 -5.58
CA ALA A 54 3.89 -6.87 -6.46
C ALA A 54 3.80 -7.43 -7.90
N PRO A 55 2.84 -6.97 -8.72
CA PRO A 55 2.75 -7.44 -10.09
C PRO A 55 4.01 -7.04 -10.88
N ASP A 56 4.74 -8.03 -11.38
CA ASP A 56 5.93 -7.83 -12.20
C ASP A 56 5.58 -7.26 -13.59
N THR A 57 4.41 -7.65 -14.10
CA THR A 57 3.85 -7.23 -15.38
C THR A 57 2.65 -6.31 -15.19
N ALA A 58 2.35 -5.50 -16.22
CA ALA A 58 1.18 -4.64 -16.21
C ALA A 58 -0.10 -5.50 -16.25
N PRO A 59 -1.03 -5.38 -15.29
CA PRO A 59 -2.27 -6.12 -15.33
C PRO A 59 -3.21 -5.57 -16.42
N ASP A 60 -4.00 -6.44 -17.02
CA ASP A 60 -5.14 -6.01 -17.82
C ASP A 60 -6.20 -5.34 -16.94
N CYS A 61 -6.91 -4.37 -17.52
CA CYS A 61 -7.95 -3.66 -16.80
C CYS A 61 -9.11 -4.60 -16.46
N TYR A 62 -9.35 -4.85 -15.17
CA TYR A 62 -10.48 -5.68 -14.71
C TYR A 62 -11.86 -5.21 -15.18
N LYS A 63 -12.00 -3.95 -15.62
CA LYS A 63 -13.26 -3.41 -16.14
C LYS A 63 -13.48 -3.69 -17.64
N CYS A 64 -12.42 -3.69 -18.46
CA CYS A 64 -12.57 -3.75 -19.91
C CYS A 64 -11.65 -4.76 -20.62
N GLY A 65 -10.80 -5.48 -19.89
CA GLY A 65 -9.86 -6.46 -20.41
C GLY A 65 -8.69 -5.89 -21.22
N LYS A 66 -8.60 -4.56 -21.38
CA LYS A 66 -7.54 -3.94 -22.19
C LYS A 66 -6.26 -3.67 -21.40
N PRO A 67 -5.09 -3.62 -22.06
CA PRO A 67 -3.81 -3.39 -21.40
C PRO A 67 -3.76 -2.09 -20.59
N SER A 68 -2.94 -2.12 -19.55
CA SER A 68 -2.57 -0.95 -18.76
C SER A 68 -1.14 -0.51 -19.04
N ILE A 69 -0.84 0.75 -18.74
CA ILE A 69 0.49 1.33 -18.89
C ILE A 69 1.03 1.79 -17.54
N LEU A 70 2.34 1.65 -17.39
CA LEU A 70 3.08 2.18 -16.26
C LEU A 70 3.14 3.70 -16.35
N ARG A 71 2.79 4.37 -15.26
CA ARG A 71 2.89 5.81 -15.06
C ARG A 71 3.53 6.09 -13.71
N ILE A 72 4.05 7.30 -13.54
CA ILE A 72 4.61 7.76 -12.26
C ILE A 72 3.83 8.99 -11.84
N THR A 73 3.40 9.04 -10.58
CA THR A 73 2.74 10.22 -10.04
C THR A 73 3.71 11.39 -9.96
N ARG A 74 3.20 12.61 -10.22
CA ARG A 74 4.01 13.84 -10.19
C ARG A 74 4.62 14.06 -8.80
N ILE A 75 5.80 14.67 -8.76
CA ILE A 75 6.48 15.06 -7.51
C ILE A 75 5.63 16.05 -6.69
N SER A 76 4.85 16.89 -7.35
CA SER A 76 3.92 17.84 -6.75
C SER A 76 2.63 17.21 -6.24
N ASN A 77 2.48 15.88 -6.29
CA ASN A 77 1.29 15.20 -5.79
C ASN A 77 1.23 15.27 -4.25
N ARG A 78 0.50 16.26 -3.75
CA ARG A 78 0.29 16.50 -2.31
C ARG A 78 -0.54 15.43 -1.62
N LYS A 79 -1.11 14.44 -2.32
CA LYS A 79 -1.98 13.39 -1.75
C LYS A 79 -1.23 12.26 -1.04
N GLY A 80 0.04 12.45 -0.68
CA GLY A 80 0.81 11.39 -0.03
C GLY A 80 1.28 10.29 -0.98
N ASN A 81 1.09 10.52 -2.29
CA ASN A 81 1.36 9.56 -3.34
C ASN A 81 2.31 10.15 -4.37
N ALA A 82 3.28 10.99 -3.97
CA ALA A 82 4.30 11.50 -4.89
C ALA A 82 5.28 10.39 -5.29
N ARG A 83 5.75 10.42 -6.55
CA ARG A 83 6.75 9.51 -7.12
C ARG A 83 6.40 8.01 -7.03
N ARG A 84 5.12 7.65 -6.89
CA ARG A 84 4.69 6.25 -6.90
C ARG A 84 4.51 5.78 -8.36
N PRO A 85 5.12 4.67 -8.77
CA PRO A 85 4.76 4.01 -10.02
C PRO A 85 3.37 3.37 -9.89
N TYR A 86 2.53 3.47 -10.92
CA TYR A 86 1.19 2.89 -10.96
C TYR A 86 0.79 2.44 -12.37
N TYR A 87 -0.11 1.47 -12.44
CA TYR A 87 -0.73 1.02 -13.68
C TYR A 87 -2.06 1.73 -13.92
N LYS A 88 -2.25 2.23 -15.14
CA LYS A 88 -3.47 2.91 -15.58
C LYS A 88 -3.96 2.28 -16.89
N CYS A 89 -5.23 1.92 -16.97
CA CYS A 89 -5.84 1.44 -18.21
C CYS A 89 -5.81 2.55 -19.26
N GLN A 90 -5.34 2.26 -20.48
CA GLN A 90 -5.31 3.24 -21.57
C GLN A 90 -6.71 3.59 -22.09
N SER A 91 -7.62 2.62 -22.11
CA SER A 91 -8.94 2.82 -22.73
C SER A 91 -9.99 3.40 -21.79
N CYS A 92 -9.97 3.03 -20.52
CA CYS A 92 -10.94 3.54 -19.53
C CYS A 92 -10.39 4.68 -18.68
N ASP A 93 -9.12 5.04 -18.86
CA ASP A 93 -8.39 5.99 -18.03
C ASP A 93 -8.44 5.67 -16.51
N LYS A 94 -8.69 4.41 -16.16
CA LYS A 94 -8.88 3.95 -14.78
C LYS A 94 -7.54 3.61 -14.14
N PHE A 95 -7.31 4.12 -12.94
CA PHE A 95 -6.23 3.66 -12.06
C PHE A 95 -6.49 2.20 -11.67
N LEU A 96 -5.48 1.33 -11.81
CA LEU A 96 -5.59 -0.07 -11.41
C LEU A 96 -4.90 -0.28 -10.07
N VAL A 97 -3.58 -0.06 -10.01
CA VAL A 97 -2.81 -0.34 -8.79
C VAL A 97 -1.46 0.38 -8.78
N PHE A 98 -0.93 0.66 -7.59
CA PHE A 98 0.47 1.09 -7.44
C PHE A 98 1.40 -0.12 -7.60
N LYS A 99 2.50 0.03 -8.35
CA LYS A 99 3.50 -1.02 -8.57
C LYS A 99 4.46 -1.21 -7.38
N ASP A 100 4.65 -0.17 -6.55
CA ASP A 100 5.58 -0.21 -5.43
C ASP A 100 5.12 -1.10 -4.26
N GLU A 101 5.96 -1.23 -3.23
CA GLU A 101 5.65 -2.07 -2.06
C GLU A 101 4.86 -1.35 -0.95
N ARG A 102 4.71 -0.02 -1.05
CA ARG A 102 4.03 0.79 -0.03
C ARG A 102 2.59 0.33 0.19
N GLY A 103 2.27 0.10 1.46
CA GLY A 103 0.95 -0.34 1.91
C GLY A 103 0.69 -1.84 1.76
N ASN A 104 1.70 -2.63 1.38
CA ASN A 104 1.60 -4.09 1.41
C ASN A 104 1.81 -4.60 2.84
N ASP A 105 0.80 -5.26 3.41
CA ASP A 105 0.88 -5.96 4.69
C ASP A 105 0.15 -7.30 4.55
N PRO A 106 0.71 -8.44 5.02
CA PRO A 106 0.00 -9.72 5.02
C PRO A 106 -1.28 -9.69 5.87
N ARG A 107 -1.39 -8.78 6.84
CA ARG A 107 -2.56 -8.63 7.72
C ARG A 107 -3.68 -7.80 7.10
N ASN A 108 -3.45 -7.19 5.94
CA ASN A 108 -4.51 -6.48 5.21
C ASN A 108 -5.63 -7.47 4.82
N PRO A 109 -6.90 -7.04 4.79
CA PRO A 109 -8.01 -7.92 4.43
C PRO A 109 -7.80 -8.48 3.00
N PRO A 110 -8.22 -9.73 2.72
CA PRO A 110 -8.07 -10.31 1.40
C PRO A 110 -9.00 -9.61 0.40
N CYS A 111 -8.50 -9.38 -0.82
CA CYS A 111 -9.33 -8.91 -1.92
C CYS A 111 -10.03 -10.08 -2.64
N HIS A 112 -10.83 -9.80 -3.69
CA HIS A 112 -11.50 -10.84 -4.48
C HIS A 112 -10.55 -11.80 -5.21
N CYS A 113 -9.27 -11.43 -5.35
CA CYS A 113 -8.21 -12.32 -5.84
C CYS A 113 -7.67 -13.29 -4.78
N ARG A 114 -8.23 -13.28 -3.56
CA ARG A 114 -7.81 -14.13 -2.42
C ARG A 114 -6.37 -13.92 -1.97
N VAL A 115 -5.83 -12.71 -2.19
CA VAL A 115 -4.53 -12.27 -1.69
C VAL A 115 -4.71 -11.04 -0.80
N SER A 116 -3.75 -10.77 0.09
CA SER A 116 -3.81 -9.57 0.94
C SER A 116 -4.01 -8.31 0.09
N SER A 117 -4.81 -7.36 0.56
CA SER A 117 -5.02 -6.09 -0.15
C SER A 117 -3.85 -5.12 0.06
N LYS A 118 -3.89 -3.96 -0.60
CA LYS A 118 -2.92 -2.87 -0.41
C LYS A 118 -3.59 -1.68 0.25
N MET A 119 -3.02 -1.21 1.36
CA MET A 119 -3.47 -0.01 2.05
C MET A 119 -3.01 1.25 1.32
N GLN A 120 -3.87 2.26 1.26
CA GLN A 120 -3.67 3.52 0.57
C GLN A 120 -4.25 4.68 1.37
N ILE A 121 -3.80 5.90 1.05
CA ILE A 121 -4.27 7.14 1.66
C ILE A 121 -5.16 7.86 0.64
N ALA A 122 -6.37 8.22 1.06
CA ALA A 122 -7.30 9.03 0.32
C ALA A 122 -6.82 10.48 0.15
N GLY A 123 -7.31 11.16 -0.89
CA GLY A 123 -7.07 12.59 -1.07
C GLY A 123 -7.76 13.44 0.01
N ARG A 124 -7.34 14.70 0.15
CA ARG A 124 -7.94 15.67 1.09
C ARG A 124 -9.39 15.99 0.75
N GLU A 125 -9.77 15.79 -0.51
CA GLU A 125 -11.12 16.05 -1.04
C GLU A 125 -12.15 14.97 -0.71
N LYS A 126 -11.77 13.89 -0.02
CA LYS A 126 -12.69 12.79 0.33
C LYS A 126 -13.43 13.11 1.62
N ARG A 127 -14.55 12.39 1.83
CA ARG A 127 -15.40 12.51 3.03
C ARG A 127 -14.59 12.45 4.32
N VAL A 128 -13.63 11.52 4.39
CA VAL A 128 -12.60 11.48 5.42
C VAL A 128 -11.29 11.88 4.76
N SER A 129 -10.87 13.12 5.00
CA SER A 129 -9.59 13.64 4.50
C SER A 129 -8.46 12.74 4.99
N ARG A 130 -7.59 12.30 4.07
CA ARG A 130 -6.49 11.37 4.38
C ARG A 130 -6.94 10.04 5.00
N GLY A 131 -8.21 9.65 4.79
CA GLY A 131 -8.72 8.36 5.22
C GLY A 131 -7.93 7.20 4.61
N LEU A 132 -7.66 6.18 5.42
CA LEU A 132 -7.04 4.94 4.99
C LEU A 132 -8.09 4.02 4.36
N HIS A 133 -7.71 3.37 3.27
CA HIS A 133 -8.55 2.40 2.57
C HIS A 133 -7.70 1.30 1.94
N TYR A 134 -8.32 0.16 1.71
CA TYR A 134 -7.74 -1.03 1.11
C TYR A 134 -8.20 -1.17 -0.34
N VAL A 135 -7.29 -1.57 -1.22
CA VAL A 135 -7.61 -1.88 -2.63
C VAL A 135 -6.96 -3.19 -3.08
N CYS A 136 -7.43 -3.75 -4.19
CA CYS A 136 -6.76 -4.89 -4.83
C CYS A 136 -5.28 -4.55 -5.12
N ARG A 137 -4.36 -5.32 -4.54
CA ARG A 137 -2.92 -5.11 -4.74
C ARG A 137 -2.37 -5.61 -6.07
N LEU A 138 -3.16 -6.42 -6.79
CA LEU A 138 -2.82 -6.92 -8.12
C LEU A 138 -3.42 -6.05 -9.23
N GLY A 139 -4.36 -5.16 -8.90
CA GLY A 139 -5.09 -4.37 -9.90
C GLY A 139 -6.01 -5.22 -10.80
N GLN A 140 -6.35 -6.44 -10.38
CA GLN A 140 -7.11 -7.43 -11.14
C GLN A 140 -8.58 -7.56 -10.73
N CYS A 141 -9.00 -6.91 -9.63
CA CYS A 141 -10.40 -6.81 -9.25
C CYS A 141 -10.74 -5.40 -8.72
N ASP A 142 -12.01 -5.16 -8.48
CA ASP A 142 -12.58 -3.89 -8.02
C ASP A 142 -12.67 -3.75 -6.49
N PHE A 143 -12.02 -4.66 -5.74
CA PHE A 143 -12.02 -4.63 -4.28
C PHE A 143 -11.65 -3.26 -3.72
N TYR A 144 -12.51 -2.76 -2.83
CA TYR A 144 -12.34 -1.54 -2.06
C TYR A 144 -12.96 -1.74 -0.67
N ASP A 145 -12.23 -1.37 0.38
CA ASP A 145 -12.78 -1.30 1.73
C ASP A 145 -12.12 -0.17 2.52
N THR A 146 -12.83 0.36 3.51
CA THR A 146 -12.32 1.40 4.39
C THR A 146 -11.57 0.77 5.56
N ALA A 147 -10.39 1.28 5.90
CA ALA A 147 -9.69 0.85 7.10
C ALA A 147 -10.37 1.51 8.32
N ARG A 148 -10.92 0.68 9.22
CA ARG A 148 -11.66 1.13 10.41
C ARG A 148 -10.98 0.66 11.69
N ASP A 149 -11.17 1.40 12.78
CA ASP A 149 -10.80 0.97 14.13
C ASP A 149 -11.89 0.07 14.76
N SER A 150 -11.72 -0.29 16.03
CA SER A 150 -12.69 -1.09 16.79
C SER A 150 -14.04 -0.40 17.03
N SER A 151 -14.13 0.90 16.76
CA SER A 151 -15.35 1.70 16.88
C SER A 151 -16.01 1.94 15.52
N GLU A 152 -15.59 1.22 14.47
CA GLU A 152 -16.05 1.37 13.08
C GLU A 152 -15.78 2.75 12.47
N ILE A 153 -14.86 3.53 13.06
CA ILE A 153 -14.47 4.84 12.54
C ILE A 153 -13.33 4.66 11.54
N GLN A 154 -13.45 5.31 10.38
CA GLN A 154 -12.39 5.29 9.37
C GLN A 154 -11.10 5.92 9.94
N LEU A 155 -10.03 5.13 9.93
CA LEU A 155 -8.70 5.60 10.27
C LEU A 155 -8.27 6.68 9.26
N ALA A 156 -7.68 7.76 9.75
CA ALA A 156 -7.15 8.84 8.93
C ALA A 156 -5.77 9.26 9.43
N ILE A 157 -4.93 9.77 8.52
CA ILE A 157 -3.64 10.35 8.89
C ILE A 157 -3.83 11.84 9.18
N ASP A 158 -3.71 12.19 10.45
CA ASP A 158 -3.82 13.53 11.03
C ASP A 158 -2.64 14.43 10.59
N GLU A 159 -1.40 13.94 10.71
CA GLU A 159 -0.23 14.82 10.64
C GLU A 159 0.48 14.82 9.27
N GLU A 160 0.83 16.01 8.79
CA GLU A 160 1.49 16.20 7.49
C GLU A 160 2.89 15.55 7.44
N TRP A 161 3.56 15.37 8.58
CA TRP A 161 4.84 14.66 8.70
C TRP A 161 4.68 13.13 8.72
N ILE A 162 3.57 12.59 9.24
CA ILE A 162 3.28 11.14 9.19
C ILE A 162 3.03 10.71 7.75
N VAL A 163 2.45 11.58 6.92
CA VAL A 163 2.35 11.34 5.47
C VAL A 163 3.75 11.17 4.87
N ASP A 164 4.73 11.98 5.29
CA ASP A 164 6.12 11.86 4.82
C ASP A 164 6.79 10.56 5.33
N MET A 165 6.49 10.13 6.56
CA MET A 165 6.93 8.80 7.02
C MET A 165 6.33 7.66 6.18
N PHE A 166 5.02 7.67 5.94
CA PHE A 166 4.37 6.69 5.05
C PHE A 166 4.92 6.74 3.61
N ILE A 167 5.38 7.90 3.15
CA ILE A 167 6.06 8.07 1.85
C ILE A 167 7.47 7.47 1.88
N ARG A 168 8.23 7.69 2.97
CA ARG A 168 9.66 7.38 3.09
C ARG A 168 9.98 5.97 3.58
N SER A 169 9.06 5.28 4.25
CA SER A 169 9.26 3.89 4.75
C SER A 169 9.40 2.81 3.65
N CYS A 170 9.68 3.20 2.40
CA CYS A 170 10.03 2.31 1.29
C CYS A 170 11.29 2.74 0.54
N VAL A 171 12.21 3.44 1.21
CA VAL A 171 13.62 3.48 0.78
C VAL A 171 14.29 2.28 1.43
N ILE A 172 14.46 1.21 0.65
CA ILE A 172 15.41 0.12 0.94
C ILE A 172 16.78 0.61 0.49
#